data_AF-A0A2E7QTV8-F1
#
_entry.id   AF-A0A2E7QTV8-F1
#
_cell.length_a   1.000
_cell.length_b   1.000
_cell.length_c   1.000
_cell.angle_alpha   90.00
_cell.angle_beta   90.00
_cell.angle_gamma   90.00
#
_symmetry.space_group_name_H-M   'P 1'
#
loop_
_entity.id
_entity.type
_entity.pdbx_description
1 polymer ?
#
loop_
_entity_poly.entity_id
_entity_poly.type
_entity_poly.pdbx_seq_one_letter_code
_entity_poly.pdbx_strand_id
1 'polypeptide(L)'
;MTDIMVEDESNTQLTLIDKLELVDQVGQYHIKGYNVTEIASLLDLERGDIRTYIEEFKLILHRQAESDPYFLERVQLNTIKALSEFDEIGKESWETVTIATDHGMVSARIQALKLCAEVAHKKAQLHQLMNNNQTDVEYVARMQRAESVNNLLSKIIRDVISQYPEIRDKVQRDLADAFEILDQNIIDAEASSVFEASNNIVDAPIPVEELSGNDSVQEGV
;
A
#
# COMPACT_ATOMS: atom_id res chain seq x y z
N MET A 1 15.73 -5.94 61.70
CA MET A 1 16.11 -6.51 60.38
C MET A 1 15.16 -5.85 59.40
N THR A 2 15.66 -4.81 58.76
CA THR A 2 14.97 -4.02 57.74
C THR A 2 14.84 -4.87 56.49
N ASP A 3 13.63 -5.04 55.99
CA ASP A 3 13.43 -5.36 54.58
C ASP A 3 12.37 -4.39 54.06
N ILE A 4 12.88 -3.33 53.43
CA ILE A 4 12.11 -2.42 52.61
C ILE A 4 12.03 -3.14 51.26
N MET A 5 10.94 -3.84 51.01
CA MET A 5 10.58 -4.28 49.66
C MET A 5 9.96 -3.07 48.96
N VAL A 6 10.82 -2.27 48.33
CA VAL A 6 10.46 -1.52 47.12
C VAL A 6 10.23 -2.56 46.02
N GLU A 7 9.41 -2.18 45.02
CA GLU A 7 9.20 -2.84 43.72
C GLU A 7 7.94 -3.70 43.62
N ASP A 8 6.85 -3.09 43.12
CA ASP A 8 6.51 -3.25 41.69
C ASP A 8 5.46 -2.20 41.28
N GLU A 9 5.93 -1.02 40.86
CA GLU A 9 5.13 -0.13 40.01
C GLU A 9 5.18 -0.69 38.59
N SER A 10 4.42 -1.76 38.31
CA SER A 10 4.16 -2.25 36.95
C SER A 10 3.20 -1.31 36.20
N ASN A 11 3.50 -0.02 36.21
CA ASN A 11 2.72 1.02 35.54
C ASN A 11 3.66 1.81 34.64
N THR A 12 4.41 1.10 33.80
CA THR A 12 5.01 1.68 32.61
C THR A 12 3.85 2.10 31.71
N GLN A 13 3.34 3.31 31.92
CA GLN A 13 2.45 3.95 30.97
C GLN A 13 3.23 3.99 29.66
N LEU A 14 2.90 3.09 28.72
CA LEU A 14 3.50 3.16 27.38
C LEU A 14 3.32 4.58 26.87
N THR A 15 4.42 5.13 26.35
CA THR A 15 4.42 6.47 25.80
C THR A 15 3.38 6.52 24.67
N LEU A 16 2.79 7.68 24.42
CA LEU A 16 1.78 7.82 23.36
C LEU A 16 2.32 7.36 21.99
N ILE A 17 3.64 7.49 21.79
CA ILE A 17 4.38 7.02 20.62
C ILE A 17 4.44 5.50 20.59
N ASP A 18 4.81 4.84 21.68
CA ASP A 18 4.89 3.37 21.77
C ASP A 18 3.52 2.72 21.55
N LYS A 19 2.44 3.35 22.03
CA LYS A 19 1.07 2.90 21.75
C LYS A 19 0.72 3.04 20.27
N LEU A 20 1.13 4.15 19.63
CA LEU A 20 0.88 4.36 18.21
C LEU A 20 1.64 3.33 17.35
N GLU A 21 2.87 3.01 17.72
CA GLU A 21 3.68 1.99 17.05
C GLU A 21 3.05 0.60 17.18
N LEU A 22 2.54 0.23 18.37
CA LEU A 22 1.79 -1.01 18.58
C LEU A 22 0.50 -1.06 17.75
N VAL A 23 -0.25 0.05 17.68
CA VAL A 23 -1.46 0.16 16.87
C VAL A 23 -1.15 -0.02 15.39
N ASP A 24 -0.08 0.60 14.88
CA ASP A 24 0.36 0.44 13.50
C ASP A 24 0.80 -1.01 13.23
N GLN A 25 1.59 -1.60 14.13
CA GLN A 25 2.06 -2.97 14.00
C GLN A 25 0.91 -3.99 14.00
N VAL A 26 -0.04 -3.86 14.92
CA VAL A 26 -1.28 -4.68 14.95
C VAL A 26 -2.08 -4.47 13.67
N GLY A 27 -2.21 -3.22 13.22
CA GLY A 27 -2.87 -2.85 11.97
C GLY A 27 -2.25 -3.52 10.73
N GLN A 28 -0.92 -3.52 10.65
CA GLN A 28 -0.19 -4.19 9.57
C GLN A 28 -0.43 -5.70 9.56
N TYR A 29 -0.41 -6.37 10.71
CA TYR A 29 -0.74 -7.80 10.79
C TYR A 29 -2.19 -8.07 10.42
N HIS A 30 -3.12 -7.19 10.81
CA HIS A 30 -4.51 -7.29 10.40
C HIS A 30 -4.68 -7.13 8.87
N ILE A 31 -3.98 -6.19 8.22
CA ILE A 31 -3.98 -6.04 6.76
C ILE A 31 -3.41 -7.28 6.06
N LYS A 32 -2.36 -7.90 6.62
CA LYS A 32 -1.78 -9.15 6.11
C LYS A 32 -2.71 -10.36 6.24
N GLY A 33 -3.82 -10.22 6.97
CA GLY A 33 -4.86 -11.24 7.10
C GLY A 33 -4.65 -12.24 8.25
N TYR A 34 -3.80 -11.91 9.23
CA TYR A 34 -3.65 -12.73 10.44
C TYR A 34 -4.90 -12.64 11.30
N ASN A 35 -5.28 -13.75 11.93
CA ASN A 35 -6.42 -13.80 12.84
C ASN A 35 -6.06 -13.16 14.20
N VAL A 36 -7.04 -12.64 14.94
CA VAL A 36 -6.83 -11.97 16.26
C VAL A 36 -6.06 -12.86 17.23
N THR A 37 -6.28 -14.18 17.19
CA THR A 37 -5.57 -15.16 18.03
C THR A 37 -4.11 -15.34 17.61
N GLU A 38 -3.81 -15.26 16.32
CA GLU A 38 -2.44 -15.36 15.80
C GLU A 38 -1.66 -14.08 16.13
N ILE A 39 -2.29 -12.92 15.98
CA ILE A 39 -1.73 -11.62 16.37
C ILE A 39 -1.44 -11.59 17.88
N ALA A 40 -2.35 -12.09 18.71
CA ALA A 40 -2.16 -12.20 20.15
C ALA A 40 -0.95 -13.06 20.52
N SER A 41 -0.74 -14.16 19.78
CA SER A 41 0.39 -15.06 20.02
C SER A 41 1.72 -14.47 19.55
N LEU A 42 1.71 -13.60 18.53
CA LEU A 42 2.91 -12.95 17.99
C LEU A 42 3.38 -11.76 18.82
N LEU A 43 2.44 -10.97 19.36
CA LEU A 43 2.72 -9.72 20.08
C LEU A 43 2.61 -9.86 21.60
N ASP A 44 2.22 -11.04 22.11
CA ASP A 44 1.98 -11.31 23.54
C ASP A 44 0.99 -10.31 24.18
N LEU A 45 -0.08 -10.00 23.44
CA LEU A 45 -1.12 -9.05 23.83
C LEU A 45 -2.46 -9.74 24.10
N GLU A 46 -3.28 -9.12 24.94
CA GLU A 46 -4.63 -9.62 25.19
C GLU A 46 -5.53 -9.43 23.95
N ARG A 47 -6.38 -10.43 23.67
CA ARG A 47 -7.32 -10.38 22.53
C ARG A 47 -8.27 -9.18 22.56
N GLY A 48 -8.58 -8.67 23.76
CA GLY A 48 -9.40 -7.47 23.95
C GLY A 48 -8.71 -6.20 23.45
N ASP A 49 -7.43 -6.04 23.80
CA ASP A 49 -6.64 -4.87 23.40
C ASP A 49 -6.40 -4.85 21.89
N ILE A 50 -6.15 -6.01 21.27
CA ILE A 50 -5.96 -6.13 19.82
C ILE A 50 -7.19 -5.67 19.04
N ARG A 51 -8.40 -5.99 19.51
CA ARG A 51 -9.63 -5.51 18.87
C ARG A 51 -9.73 -3.99 18.93
N THR A 52 -9.39 -3.42 20.08
CA THR A 52 -9.37 -1.97 20.30
C THR A 52 -8.33 -1.31 19.39
N TYR A 53 -7.11 -1.85 19.31
CA TYR A 53 -6.05 -1.36 18.43
C TYR A 53 -6.41 -1.47 16.95
N ILE A 54 -7.13 -2.51 16.52
CA ILE A 54 -7.65 -2.62 15.15
C ILE A 54 -8.67 -1.52 14.85
N GLU A 55 -9.55 -1.20 15.80
CA GLU A 55 -10.54 -0.13 15.65
C GLU A 55 -9.87 1.25 15.60
N GLU A 56 -8.87 1.50 16.46
CA GLU A 56 -8.06 2.72 16.44
C GLU A 56 -7.27 2.85 15.13
N PHE A 57 -6.67 1.76 14.65
CA PHE A 57 -5.95 1.74 13.38
C PHE A 57 -6.86 2.07 12.18
N LYS A 58 -8.10 1.56 12.17
CA LYS A 58 -9.09 1.92 11.15
C LYS A 58 -9.44 3.41 11.20
N LEU A 59 -9.57 3.98 12.40
CA LEU A 59 -9.85 5.41 12.56
C LEU A 59 -8.69 6.27 12.01
N ILE A 60 -7.45 5.88 12.27
CA ILE A 60 -6.26 6.55 11.76
C ILE A 60 -6.24 6.48 10.22
N LEU A 61 -6.50 5.31 9.64
CA LEU A 61 -6.62 5.13 8.19
C LEU A 61 -7.72 5.99 7.57
N HIS A 62 -8.91 6.05 8.18
CA HIS A 62 -10.00 6.90 7.71
C HIS A 62 -9.60 8.38 7.72
N ARG A 63 -8.95 8.84 8.79
CA ARG A 63 -8.45 10.21 8.89
C ARG A 63 -7.39 10.51 7.83
N GLN A 64 -6.49 9.55 7.58
CA GLN A 64 -5.47 9.66 6.56
C GLN A 64 -6.10 9.77 5.16
N ALA A 65 -7.10 8.94 4.86
CA ALA A 65 -7.87 8.99 3.61
C ALA A 65 -8.67 10.30 3.42
N GLU A 66 -9.13 10.92 4.51
CA GLU A 66 -9.75 12.24 4.45
C GLU A 66 -8.73 13.34 4.14
N SER A 67 -7.55 13.26 4.78
CA SER A 67 -6.48 14.25 4.68
C SER A 67 -5.73 14.22 3.35
N ASP A 68 -5.56 13.04 2.75
CA ASP A 68 -4.83 12.84 1.51
C ASP A 68 -5.77 12.40 0.37
N PRO A 69 -6.05 13.29 -0.60
CA PRO A 69 -6.90 12.98 -1.75
C PRO A 69 -6.41 11.81 -2.61
N TYR A 70 -5.09 11.56 -2.65
CA TYR A 70 -4.48 10.54 -3.52
C TYR A 70 -4.22 9.20 -2.82
N PHE A 71 -4.49 9.12 -1.51
CA PHE A 71 -4.28 7.89 -0.72
C PHE A 71 -4.99 6.69 -1.37
N LEU A 72 -6.24 6.90 -1.77
CA LEU A 72 -7.08 5.87 -2.33
C LEU A 72 -6.59 5.38 -3.70
N GLU A 73 -6.19 6.32 -4.56
CA GLU A 73 -5.63 6.04 -5.88
C GLU A 73 -4.32 5.26 -5.75
N ARG A 74 -3.44 5.64 -4.81
CA ARG A 74 -2.21 4.90 -4.54
C ARG A 74 -2.48 3.47 -4.05
N VAL A 75 -3.47 3.28 -3.19
CA VAL A 75 -3.87 1.94 -2.75
C VAL A 75 -4.42 1.12 -3.91
N GLN A 76 -5.24 1.71 -4.78
CA GLN A 76 -5.75 1.05 -5.99
C GLN A 76 -4.62 0.66 -6.96
N LEU A 77 -3.69 1.56 -7.24
CA LEU A 77 -2.54 1.30 -8.11
C LEU A 77 -1.64 0.19 -7.55
N ASN A 78 -1.34 0.21 -6.24
CA ASN A 78 -0.59 -0.87 -5.60
C ASN A 78 -1.34 -2.20 -5.68
N THR A 79 -2.66 -2.20 -5.54
CA THR A 79 -3.50 -3.40 -5.66
C THR A 79 -3.45 -3.97 -7.09
N ILE A 80 -3.55 -3.11 -8.11
CA ILE A 80 -3.43 -3.52 -9.52
C ILE A 80 -2.04 -4.07 -9.82
N LYS A 81 -0.99 -3.42 -9.30
CA LYS A 81 0.39 -3.92 -9.43
C LYS A 81 0.54 -5.31 -8.82
N ALA A 82 0.05 -5.52 -7.59
CA ALA A 82 0.06 -6.82 -6.94
C ALA A 82 -0.73 -7.89 -7.72
N LEU A 83 -1.85 -7.54 -8.37
CA LEU A 83 -2.57 -8.45 -9.26
C LEU A 83 -1.72 -8.89 -10.45
N SER A 84 -0.97 -7.96 -11.05
CA SER A 84 -0.06 -8.25 -12.15
C SER A 84 1.06 -9.20 -11.71
N GLU A 85 1.66 -8.97 -10.54
CA GLU A 85 2.68 -9.83 -9.96
C GLU A 85 2.13 -11.25 -9.69
N PHE A 86 0.89 -11.38 -9.18
CA PHE A 86 0.24 -12.69 -9.02
C PHE A 86 0.00 -13.40 -10.34
N ASP A 87 -0.26 -12.68 -11.43
CA ASP A 87 -0.43 -13.27 -12.76
C ASP A 87 0.90 -13.82 -13.32
N GLU A 88 2.01 -13.14 -13.07
CA GLU A 88 3.34 -13.62 -13.42
C GLU A 88 3.71 -14.88 -12.62
N ILE A 89 3.51 -14.86 -11.29
CA ILE A 89 3.74 -16.03 -10.42
C ILE A 89 2.84 -17.20 -10.85
N GLY A 90 1.59 -16.92 -11.19
CA GLY A 90 0.65 -17.92 -11.69
C GLY A 90 1.15 -18.58 -12.98
N LYS A 91 1.69 -17.79 -13.91
CA LYS A 91 2.26 -18.28 -15.17
C LYS A 91 3.50 -19.14 -14.93
N GLU A 92 4.46 -18.68 -14.13
CA GLU A 92 5.68 -19.43 -13.81
C GLU A 92 5.37 -20.75 -13.07
N SER A 93 4.36 -20.72 -12.20
CA SER A 93 3.87 -21.94 -11.53
C SER A 93 3.28 -22.94 -12.53
N TRP A 94 2.52 -22.49 -13.54
CA TRP A 94 2.00 -23.36 -14.61
C TRP A 94 3.10 -23.91 -15.52
N GLU A 95 4.13 -23.12 -15.82
CA GLU A 95 5.31 -23.59 -16.54
C GLU A 95 6.03 -24.69 -15.74
N THR A 96 6.18 -24.51 -14.43
CA THR A 96 6.73 -25.52 -13.52
C THR A 96 5.90 -26.80 -13.50
N VAL A 97 4.56 -26.71 -13.55
CA VAL A 97 3.66 -27.87 -13.69
C VAL A 97 3.92 -28.62 -14.99
N THR A 98 4.16 -27.89 -16.09
CA THR A 98 4.43 -28.47 -17.42
C THR A 98 5.78 -29.21 -17.41
N ILE A 99 6.84 -28.55 -16.94
CA ILE A 99 8.19 -29.14 -16.82
C ILE A 99 8.17 -30.38 -15.92
N ALA A 100 7.50 -30.32 -14.77
CA ALA A 100 7.39 -31.46 -13.86
C ALA A 100 6.59 -32.63 -14.46
N THR A 101 5.63 -32.34 -15.35
CA THR A 101 4.88 -33.35 -16.09
C THR A 101 5.76 -34.05 -17.12
N ASP A 102 6.56 -33.30 -17.87
CA ASP A 102 7.47 -33.83 -18.89
C ASP A 102 8.57 -34.71 -18.28
N HIS A 103 9.07 -34.35 -17.09
CA HIS A 103 10.11 -35.10 -16.37
C HIS A 103 9.54 -36.20 -15.46
N GLY A 104 8.23 -36.40 -15.41
CA GLY A 104 7.59 -37.42 -14.58
C GLY A 104 7.71 -37.19 -13.06
N MET A 105 8.04 -35.97 -12.62
CA MET A 105 8.20 -35.61 -11.21
C MET A 105 6.83 -35.30 -10.56
N VAL A 106 6.11 -36.35 -10.16
CA VAL A 106 4.74 -36.24 -9.62
C VAL A 106 4.66 -35.40 -8.35
N SER A 107 5.67 -35.46 -7.46
CA SER A 107 5.70 -34.67 -6.22
C SER A 107 5.82 -33.17 -6.49
N ALA A 108 6.75 -32.77 -7.35
CA ALA A 108 6.94 -31.38 -7.78
C ALA A 108 5.69 -30.83 -8.47
N ARG A 109 5.04 -31.65 -9.33
CA ARG A 109 3.78 -31.29 -9.98
C ARG A 109 2.67 -31.00 -8.98
N ILE A 110 2.51 -31.83 -7.95
CA ILE A 110 1.48 -31.62 -6.92
C ILE A 110 1.76 -30.34 -6.12
N GLN A 111 3.03 -30.05 -5.81
CA GLN A 111 3.40 -28.82 -5.10
C GLN A 111 3.14 -27.57 -5.95
N ALA A 112 3.52 -27.59 -7.22
CA ALA A 112 3.27 -26.48 -8.15
C ALA A 112 1.76 -26.23 -8.36
N LEU A 113 0.95 -27.30 -8.47
CA LEU A 113 -0.51 -27.17 -8.55
C LEU A 113 -1.13 -26.59 -7.28
N LYS A 114 -0.60 -26.93 -6.09
CA LYS A 114 -1.03 -26.31 -4.83
C LYS A 114 -0.70 -24.82 -4.82
N LEU A 115 0.50 -24.44 -5.25
CA LEU A 115 0.90 -23.04 -5.36
C LEU A 115 -0.02 -22.27 -6.33
N CYS A 116 -0.35 -22.83 -7.49
CA CYS A 116 -1.34 -22.24 -8.41
C CYS A 116 -2.70 -22.01 -7.74
N ALA A 117 -3.18 -22.98 -6.96
CA ALA A 117 -4.45 -22.87 -6.25
C ALA A 117 -4.42 -21.79 -5.16
N GLU A 118 -3.31 -21.67 -4.44
CA GLU A 118 -3.09 -20.63 -3.43
C GLU A 118 -3.03 -19.23 -4.06
N VAL A 119 -2.30 -19.06 -5.17
CA VAL A 119 -2.23 -17.80 -5.93
C VAL A 119 -3.62 -17.41 -6.46
N ALA A 120 -4.36 -18.36 -7.01
CA ALA A 120 -5.74 -18.11 -7.48
C ALA A 120 -6.68 -17.69 -6.34
N HIS A 121 -6.55 -18.33 -5.16
CA HIS A 121 -7.33 -17.96 -3.98
C HIS A 121 -6.97 -16.54 -3.48
N LYS A 122 -5.68 -16.20 -3.43
CA LYS A 122 -5.22 -14.86 -3.02
C LYS A 122 -5.66 -13.79 -4.03
N LYS A 123 -5.59 -14.07 -5.32
CA LYS A 123 -6.12 -13.20 -6.38
C LYS A 123 -7.62 -12.97 -6.22
N ALA A 124 -8.40 -14.01 -5.97
CA ALA A 124 -9.84 -13.89 -5.74
C ALA A 124 -10.17 -13.06 -4.49
N GLN A 125 -9.43 -13.26 -3.38
CA GLN A 125 -9.57 -12.47 -2.16
C GLN A 125 -9.29 -10.99 -2.41
N LEU A 126 -8.24 -10.67 -3.17
CA LEU A 126 -7.89 -9.29 -3.51
C LEU A 126 -8.96 -8.63 -4.39
N HIS A 127 -9.48 -9.33 -5.41
CA HIS A 127 -10.59 -8.84 -6.22
C HIS A 127 -11.86 -8.60 -5.38
N GLN A 128 -12.17 -9.48 -4.43
CA GLN A 128 -13.32 -9.31 -3.54
C GLN A 128 -13.17 -8.05 -2.68
N LEU A 129 -11.97 -7.79 -2.14
CA LEU A 129 -11.68 -6.60 -1.36
C LEU A 129 -11.77 -5.33 -2.22
N MET A 130 -11.31 -5.37 -3.47
CA MET A 130 -11.42 -4.25 -4.41
C MET A 130 -12.88 -3.96 -4.78
N ASN A 131 -13.70 -4.99 -4.98
CA ASN A 131 -15.11 -4.85 -5.37
C ASN A 131 -16.04 -4.44 -4.21
N ASN A 132 -15.61 -4.62 -2.96
CA ASN A 132 -16.36 -4.20 -1.77
C ASN A 132 -16.15 -2.74 -1.41
N ASN A 133 -15.27 -2.03 -2.12
CA ASN A 133 -15.00 -0.64 -1.83
C ASN A 133 -16.08 0.25 -2.45
N GLN A 134 -16.91 0.83 -1.59
CA GLN A 134 -17.77 2.01 -1.83
C GLN A 134 -16.97 3.26 -2.30
N THR A 135 -15.68 3.09 -2.57
CA THR A 135 -14.74 4.13 -2.94
C THR A 135 -15.05 4.67 -4.31
N ASP A 136 -15.62 3.91 -5.24
CA ASP A 136 -16.08 4.49 -6.52
C ASP A 136 -17.18 5.52 -6.27
N VAL A 137 -18.11 5.28 -5.34
CA VAL A 137 -19.21 6.22 -5.07
C VAL A 137 -18.70 7.45 -4.33
N GLU A 138 -17.83 7.29 -3.32
CA GLU A 138 -17.28 8.43 -2.57
C GLU A 138 -16.22 9.21 -3.36
N TYR A 139 -15.36 8.54 -4.12
CA TYR A 139 -14.39 9.17 -5.03
C TYR A 139 -15.11 9.91 -6.15
N VAL A 140 -16.09 9.28 -6.82
CA VAL A 140 -16.92 9.97 -7.83
C VAL A 140 -17.69 11.14 -7.21
N ALA A 141 -18.24 10.99 -6.01
CA ALA A 141 -18.93 12.09 -5.32
C ALA A 141 -17.98 13.21 -4.87
N ARG A 142 -16.70 12.91 -4.60
CA ARG A 142 -15.68 13.92 -4.25
C ARG A 142 -15.14 14.60 -5.50
N MET A 143 -14.93 13.86 -6.59
CA MET A 143 -14.57 14.38 -7.92
C MET A 143 -15.67 15.29 -8.47
N GLN A 144 -16.94 14.86 -8.41
CA GLN A 144 -18.09 15.68 -8.80
C GLN A 144 -18.23 16.94 -7.94
N ARG A 145 -17.90 16.88 -6.65
CA ARG A 145 -17.87 18.08 -5.80
C ARG A 145 -16.76 19.04 -6.21
N ALA A 146 -15.56 18.54 -6.50
CA ALA A 146 -14.46 19.37 -6.99
C ALA A 146 -14.80 20.01 -8.36
N GLU A 147 -15.41 19.25 -9.27
CA GLU A 147 -15.89 19.74 -10.56
C GLU A 147 -17.02 20.76 -10.41
N SER A 148 -17.96 20.52 -9.49
CA SER A 148 -19.05 21.45 -9.17
C SER A 148 -18.51 22.78 -8.62
N VAL A 149 -17.52 22.72 -7.73
CA VAL A 149 -16.84 23.90 -7.17
C VAL A 149 -16.08 24.65 -8.26
N ASN A 150 -15.33 23.96 -9.11
CA ASN A 150 -14.59 24.59 -10.22
C ASN A 150 -15.54 25.25 -11.24
N ASN A 151 -16.64 24.56 -11.60
CA ASN A 151 -17.68 25.11 -12.46
C ASN A 151 -18.36 26.33 -11.85
N LEU A 152 -18.64 26.33 -10.54
CA LEU A 152 -19.22 27.47 -9.83
C LEU A 152 -18.23 28.64 -9.76
N LEU A 153 -16.96 28.38 -9.47
CA LEU A 153 -15.89 29.38 -9.44
C LEU A 153 -15.73 30.02 -10.82
N SER A 154 -15.67 29.21 -11.88
CA SER A 154 -15.62 29.66 -13.28
C SER A 154 -16.83 30.52 -13.67
N LYS A 155 -18.03 30.20 -13.13
CA LYS A 155 -19.25 30.97 -13.37
C LYS A 155 -19.23 32.31 -12.63
N ILE A 156 -18.87 32.33 -11.35
CA ILE A 156 -18.75 33.56 -10.55
C ILE A 156 -17.73 34.51 -11.18
N ILE A 157 -16.59 33.98 -11.62
CA ILE A 157 -15.55 34.76 -12.29
C ILE A 157 -16.06 35.36 -13.60
N ARG A 158 -16.78 34.57 -14.42
CA ARG A 158 -17.39 35.08 -15.67
C ARG A 158 -18.42 36.17 -15.40
N ASP A 159 -19.22 36.02 -14.35
CA ASP A 159 -20.21 37.02 -13.94
C ASP A 159 -19.54 38.30 -13.42
N VAL A 160 -18.45 38.18 -12.66
CA VAL A 160 -17.67 39.33 -12.14
C VAL A 160 -16.94 40.08 -13.25
N ILE A 161 -16.31 39.37 -14.20
CA ILE A 161 -15.68 39.97 -15.38
C ILE A 161 -16.71 40.71 -16.24
N SER A 162 -17.94 40.19 -16.32
CA SER A 162 -19.02 40.82 -17.09
C SER A 162 -19.58 42.08 -16.42
N GLN A 163 -19.57 42.13 -15.09
CA GLN A 163 -20.04 43.30 -14.32
C GLN A 163 -18.96 44.40 -14.20
N TYR A 164 -17.68 44.04 -14.18
CA TYR A 164 -16.57 44.99 -14.00
C TYR A 164 -15.46 44.77 -15.06
N PRO A 165 -15.62 45.35 -16.28
CA PRO A 165 -14.66 45.15 -17.38
C PRO A 165 -13.29 45.81 -17.16
N GLU A 166 -13.20 46.77 -16.23
CA GLU A 166 -11.98 47.49 -15.89
C GLU A 166 -10.93 46.66 -15.14
N ILE A 167 -11.35 45.58 -14.46
CA ILE A 167 -10.47 44.65 -13.73
C ILE A 167 -10.15 43.37 -14.51
N ARG A 168 -10.73 43.20 -15.70
CA ARG A 168 -10.65 41.96 -16.50
C ARG A 168 -9.21 41.51 -16.77
N ASP A 169 -8.34 42.42 -17.20
CA ASP A 169 -6.96 42.10 -17.59
C ASP A 169 -6.07 41.74 -16.38
N LYS A 170 -6.47 42.14 -15.17
CA LYS A 170 -5.79 41.76 -13.93
C LYS A 170 -6.27 40.39 -13.46
N VAL A 171 -7.59 40.16 -13.47
CA VAL A 171 -8.21 38.87 -13.13
C VAL A 171 -7.76 37.76 -14.10
N GLN A 172 -7.60 38.06 -15.39
CA GLN A 172 -7.09 37.09 -16.37
C GLN A 172 -5.63 36.67 -16.12
N ARG A 173 -4.78 37.60 -15.67
CA ARG A 173 -3.40 37.29 -15.28
C ARG A 173 -3.35 36.46 -14.02
N ASP A 174 -4.06 36.89 -12.98
CA ASP A 174 -4.13 36.16 -11.71
C ASP A 174 -4.75 34.75 -11.91
N LEU A 175 -5.66 34.58 -12.87
CA LEU A 175 -6.18 33.27 -13.27
C LEU A 175 -5.18 32.42 -14.03
N ALA A 176 -4.43 32.99 -14.97
CA ALA A 176 -3.38 32.27 -15.69
C ALA A 176 -2.33 31.74 -14.69
N ASP A 177 -1.92 32.57 -13.73
CA ASP A 177 -1.00 32.18 -12.66
C ASP A 177 -1.61 31.09 -11.76
N ALA A 178 -2.90 31.20 -11.41
CA ALA A 178 -3.58 30.19 -10.59
C ALA A 178 -3.75 28.83 -11.31
N PHE A 179 -4.00 28.84 -12.63
CA PHE A 179 -4.06 27.63 -13.44
C PHE A 179 -2.68 27.02 -13.65
N GLU A 180 -1.64 27.83 -13.84
CA GLU A 180 -0.26 27.36 -13.94
C GLU A 180 0.20 26.69 -12.63
N ILE A 181 -0.16 27.24 -11.47
CA ILE A 181 0.09 26.62 -10.16
C ILE A 181 -0.70 25.32 -10.00
N LEU A 182 -1.93 25.25 -10.50
CA LEU A 182 -2.73 24.02 -10.45
C LEU A 182 -2.10 22.91 -11.32
N ASP A 183 -1.68 23.24 -12.54
CA ASP A 183 -1.01 22.31 -13.46
C ASP A 183 0.36 21.87 -12.92
N GLN A 184 1.12 22.78 -12.31
CA GLN A 184 2.42 22.44 -11.71
C GLN A 184 2.28 21.46 -10.53
N ASN A 185 1.24 21.59 -9.70
CA ASN A 185 0.97 20.65 -8.61
C ASN A 185 0.52 19.26 -9.12
N ILE A 186 -0.09 19.19 -10.30
CA ILE A 186 -0.40 17.91 -10.97
C ILE A 186 0.91 17.24 -11.44
N ILE A 187 1.83 18.02 -12.00
CA ILE A 187 3.13 17.53 -12.48
C ILE A 187 4.05 17.10 -11.33
N ASP A 188 4.07 17.82 -10.20
CA ASP A 188 4.88 17.46 -9.04
C ASP A 188 4.34 16.19 -8.33
N ALA A 189 3.03 15.94 -8.38
CA ALA A 189 2.43 14.68 -7.94
C ALA A 189 2.85 13.49 -8.83
N GLU A 190 2.91 13.69 -10.15
CA GLU A 190 3.45 12.69 -11.08
C GLU A 190 4.97 12.47 -10.86
N ALA A 191 5.76 13.52 -10.66
CA ALA A 191 7.21 13.41 -10.45
C ALA A 191 7.59 12.76 -9.10
N SER A 192 6.84 13.03 -8.03
CA SER A 192 7.04 12.37 -6.73
C SER A 192 6.70 10.87 -6.80
N SER A 193 5.72 10.48 -7.61
CA SER A 193 5.37 9.07 -7.84
C SER A 193 6.48 8.28 -8.56
N VAL A 194 7.28 8.96 -9.41
CA VAL A 194 8.43 8.37 -10.11
C VAL A 194 9.67 8.27 -9.19
N PHE A 195 9.85 9.22 -8.27
CA PHE A 195 11.00 9.22 -7.35
C PHE A 195 10.85 8.17 -6.23
N GLU A 196 9.65 7.94 -5.71
CA GLU A 196 9.39 6.88 -4.71
C GLU A 196 9.51 5.47 -5.31
N ALA A 197 9.22 5.29 -6.60
CA ALA A 197 9.42 4.01 -7.30
C ALA A 197 10.91 3.62 -7.43
N SER A 198 11.82 4.59 -7.38
CA SER A 198 13.26 4.38 -7.57
C SER A 198 14.01 4.07 -6.26
N ASN A 199 13.51 4.56 -5.12
CA ASN A 199 14.17 4.40 -3.82
C ASN A 199 13.76 3.14 -3.03
N ASN A 200 12.76 2.38 -3.50
CA ASN A 200 12.40 1.08 -2.91
C ASN A 200 13.10 -0.12 -3.58
N ILE A 201 14.11 0.13 -4.41
CA ILE A 201 15.04 -0.90 -4.89
C ILE A 201 16.33 -0.78 -4.08
N VAL A 202 16.31 -1.20 -2.81
CA VAL A 202 17.54 -1.50 -2.08
C VAL A 202 17.36 -2.80 -1.31
N ASP A 203 18.33 -3.70 -1.56
CA ASP A 203 18.65 -4.95 -0.87
C ASP A 203 17.78 -6.20 -1.16
N ALA A 204 17.84 -6.66 -2.41
CA ALA A 204 17.89 -8.11 -2.65
C ALA A 204 19.37 -8.53 -2.74
N PRO A 205 19.87 -9.45 -1.89
CA PRO A 205 21.23 -9.95 -2.01
C PRO A 205 21.39 -10.71 -3.33
N ILE A 206 22.38 -10.31 -4.11
CA ILE A 206 22.80 -10.94 -5.36
C ILE A 206 23.12 -12.42 -5.08
N PRO A 207 22.46 -13.39 -5.76
CA PRO A 207 22.88 -14.78 -5.67
C PRO A 207 24.27 -14.92 -6.27
N VAL A 208 25.23 -15.37 -5.48
CA VAL A 208 26.57 -15.72 -5.94
C VAL A 208 26.41 -16.97 -6.81
N GLU A 209 26.44 -16.79 -8.12
CA GLU A 209 26.47 -17.85 -9.12
C GLU A 209 27.78 -18.63 -8.93
N GLU A 210 27.67 -19.87 -8.42
CA GLU A 210 28.79 -20.81 -8.40
C GLU A 210 29.24 -21.08 -9.84
N LEU A 211 30.40 -20.51 -10.20
CA LEU A 211 31.13 -20.83 -11.42
C LEU A 211 31.54 -22.30 -11.40
N SER A 212 30.68 -23.16 -11.93
CA SER A 212 31.05 -24.48 -12.44
C SER A 212 31.84 -24.29 -13.74
N GLY A 213 33.15 -24.08 -13.61
CA GLY A 213 34.12 -24.11 -14.70
C GLY A 213 35.15 -25.19 -14.45
N ASN A 214 34.99 -26.34 -15.10
CA ASN A 214 36.05 -27.32 -15.28
C ASN A 214 37.29 -26.64 -15.85
N ASP A 215 38.45 -26.82 -15.21
CA ASP A 215 39.69 -26.94 -15.95
C ASP A 215 40.60 -27.99 -15.31
N SER A 216 40.87 -29.02 -16.10
CA SER A 216 41.79 -30.10 -15.79
C SER A 216 43.18 -29.69 -16.28
N VAL A 217 44.14 -29.44 -15.37
CA VAL A 217 45.56 -29.62 -15.71
C VAL A 217 46.33 -30.18 -14.50
N GLN A 218 47.09 -31.21 -14.84
CA GLN A 218 48.04 -32.02 -14.08
C GLN A 218 49.01 -31.27 -13.16
N GLU A 219 49.38 -31.88 -12.04
CA GLU A 219 50.80 -32.14 -11.71
C GLU A 219 50.98 -33.26 -10.65
N GLY A 220 51.76 -34.29 -11.03
CA GLY A 220 52.61 -35.19 -10.22
C GLY A 220 52.00 -35.96 -9.03
N VAL A 221 51.90 -37.29 -9.12
CA VAL A 221 52.95 -38.32 -8.91
C VAL A 221 52.46 -39.65 -9.49
#